data_AF-A0A9D3AQ43-F1
#
_entry.id   AF-A0A9D3AQ43-F1
#
_cell.length_a   1.000
_cell.length_b   1.000
_cell.length_c   1.000
_cell.angle_alpha   90.00
_cell.angle_beta   90.00
_cell.angle_gamma   90.00
#
_symmetry.space_group_name_H-M   'P 1'
#
loop_
_entity.id
_entity.type
_entity.pdbx_description
1 polymer ?
#
loop_
_entity_poly.entity_id
_entity_poly.type
_entity_poly.pdbx_seq_one_letter_code
_entity_poly.pdbx_strand_id
1 'polypeptide(L)'
;MNPVNPEAIGLFGLFATVICFGLEQLGVGVKGADHAKLTRSLGYIAIFFGGFTQLFTSFSMYIFNVGGSHSVYLGTIFGFFGLFWILVGFFFLKGGDKKVMAHFFLCALILCIGFTVRAFQDGLVWPLGIDLVVIDLLLLVLIPGWYTGSAALTKLAGLCNLAIGVISAFLLFPALFL
;
A
#
# COMPACT_ATOMS: atom_id res chain seq x y z
N MET A 1 -9.19 12.10 -27.18
CA MET A 1 -8.06 11.49 -26.43
C MET A 1 -8.66 10.91 -25.17
N ASN A 2 -8.60 9.60 -24.95
CA ASN A 2 -8.93 9.08 -23.61
C ASN A 2 -7.89 9.69 -22.66
N PRO A 3 -8.29 10.52 -21.67
CA PRO A 3 -7.35 10.98 -20.68
C PRO A 3 -6.73 9.73 -20.03
N VAL A 4 -5.40 9.74 -19.90
CA VAL A 4 -4.66 8.69 -19.17
C VAL A 4 -5.37 8.49 -17.84
N ASN A 5 -5.80 7.27 -17.52
CA ASN A 5 -6.41 6.98 -16.23
C ASN A 5 -5.30 6.95 -15.15
N PRO A 6 -5.10 8.01 -14.35
CA PRO A 6 -4.09 8.02 -13.29
C PRO A 6 -4.29 6.92 -12.27
N GLU A 7 -5.51 6.39 -12.08
CA GLU A 7 -5.78 5.30 -11.16
C GLU A 7 -4.90 4.08 -11.44
N ALA A 8 -4.69 3.76 -12.72
CA ALA A 8 -3.83 2.67 -13.14
C ALA A 8 -2.39 2.85 -12.67
N ILE A 9 -1.89 4.09 -12.59
CA ILE A 9 -0.52 4.40 -12.16
C ILE A 9 -0.39 4.13 -10.65
N GLY A 10 -1.34 4.60 -9.85
CA GLY A 10 -1.36 4.37 -8.40
C GLY A 10 -1.52 2.89 -8.04
N LEU A 11 -2.42 2.19 -8.73
CA LEU A 11 -2.65 0.75 -8.54
C LEU A 11 -1.44 -0.08 -8.98
N PHE A 12 -0.76 0.31 -10.06
CA PHE A 12 0.48 -0.32 -10.49
C PHE A 12 1.57 -0.18 -9.42
N GLY A 13 1.72 1.01 -8.85
CA GLY A 13 2.68 1.26 -7.79
C GLY A 13 2.36 0.51 -6.50
N LEU A 14 1.08 0.45 -6.11
CA LEU A 14 0.60 -0.39 -5.01
C LEU A 14 0.99 -1.85 -5.26
N PHE A 15 0.57 -2.42 -6.39
CA PHE A 15 0.82 -3.81 -6.78
C PHE A 15 2.30 -4.17 -6.69
N ALA A 16 3.16 -3.40 -7.37
CA ALA A 16 4.59 -3.68 -7.39
C ALA A 16 5.20 -3.65 -5.99
N THR A 17 4.78 -2.69 -5.16
CA THR A 17 5.32 -2.51 -3.82
C THR A 17 4.91 -3.63 -2.88
N VAL A 18 3.62 -3.92 -2.76
CA VAL A 18 3.13 -4.94 -1.83
C VAL A 18 3.59 -6.34 -2.24
N ILE A 19 3.68 -6.65 -3.54
CA ILE A 19 4.23 -7.94 -3.98
C ILE A 19 5.70 -8.09 -3.56
N CYS A 20 6.53 -7.07 -3.79
CA CYS A 20 7.95 -7.13 -3.40
C CYS A 20 8.14 -7.25 -1.88
N PHE A 21 7.39 -6.48 -1.10
CA PHE A 21 7.42 -6.56 0.36
C PHE A 21 6.89 -7.91 0.86
N GLY A 22 5.82 -8.42 0.26
CA GLY A 22 5.19 -9.67 0.64
C GLY A 22 6.11 -10.88 0.42
N LEU A 23 6.76 -10.94 -0.74
CA LEU A 23 7.74 -11.99 -1.05
C LEU A 23 8.91 -11.98 -0.07
N GLU A 24 9.45 -10.80 0.24
CA GLU A 24 10.54 -10.68 1.22
C GLU A 24 10.11 -11.13 2.61
N GLN A 25 8.94 -10.68 3.08
CA GLN A 25 8.42 -11.03 4.41
C GLN A 25 8.12 -12.53 4.56
N LEU A 26 7.85 -13.22 3.45
CA LEU A 26 7.72 -14.68 3.41
C LEU A 26 9.06 -15.41 3.28
N GLY A 27 10.14 -14.70 2.98
CA GLY A 27 11.47 -15.27 2.76
C GLY A 27 11.61 -15.98 1.41
N VAL A 28 10.84 -15.57 0.40
CA VAL A 28 10.96 -16.10 -0.98
C VAL A 28 12.12 -15.38 -1.68
N GLY A 29 13.18 -16.09 -2.04
CA GLY A 29 14.31 -15.48 -2.73
C GLY A 29 15.55 -16.36 -2.89
N VAL A 30 16.61 -15.76 -3.43
CA VAL A 30 17.89 -16.43 -3.69
C VAL A 30 18.75 -16.44 -2.42
N LYS A 31 19.35 -17.59 -2.10
CA LYS A 31 20.28 -17.73 -0.96
C LYS A 31 21.50 -16.81 -1.13
N GLY A 32 21.90 -16.12 -0.07
CA GLY A 32 23.09 -15.27 -0.05
C GLY A 32 22.88 -13.82 -0.47
N ALA A 33 21.63 -13.34 -0.51
CA ALA A 33 21.35 -11.92 -0.73
C ALA A 33 21.91 -11.05 0.42
N ASP A 34 22.51 -9.92 0.05
CA ASP A 34 22.99 -8.92 1.01
C ASP A 34 21.79 -8.17 1.60
N HIS A 35 21.51 -8.40 2.88
CA HIS A 35 20.37 -7.82 3.60
C HIS A 35 20.36 -6.28 3.59
N ALA A 36 21.53 -5.63 3.59
CA ALA A 36 21.60 -4.17 3.56
C ALA A 36 21.21 -3.62 2.19
N LYS A 37 21.64 -4.28 1.11
CA LYS A 37 21.22 -3.93 -0.26
C LYS A 37 19.74 -4.23 -0.47
N LEU A 38 19.25 -5.32 0.07
CA LEU A 38 17.84 -5.71 -0.01
C LEU A 38 16.95 -4.65 0.64
N THR A 39 17.26 -4.29 1.88
CA THR A 39 16.54 -3.25 2.64
C THR A 39 16.52 -1.94 1.86
N ARG A 40 17.66 -1.56 1.26
CA ARG A 40 17.77 -0.35 0.45
C ARG A 40 16.88 -0.41 -0.80
N SER A 41 16.90 -1.51 -1.53
CA SER A 41 16.06 -1.70 -2.72
C SER A 41 14.57 -1.64 -2.38
N LEU A 42 14.14 -2.29 -1.29
CA LEU A 42 12.76 -2.17 -0.81
C LEU A 42 12.39 -0.74 -0.44
N GLY A 43 13.31 0.01 0.18
CA GLY A 43 13.13 1.43 0.45
C GLY A 43 12.89 2.26 -0.82
N TYR A 44 13.64 2.00 -1.89
CA TYR A 44 13.42 2.67 -3.18
C TYR A 44 12.10 2.25 -3.84
N ILE A 45 11.75 0.97 -3.80
CA ILE A 45 10.47 0.49 -4.33
C ILE A 45 9.31 1.18 -3.60
N ALA A 46 9.35 1.23 -2.27
CA ALA A 46 8.36 1.93 -1.46
C ALA A 46 8.25 3.41 -1.88
N ILE A 47 9.37 4.12 -2.06
CA ILE A 47 9.33 5.55 -2.41
C ILE A 47 8.77 5.78 -3.81
N PHE A 48 9.32 5.09 -4.82
CA PHE A 48 8.98 5.39 -6.21
C PHE A 48 7.68 4.76 -6.65
N PHE A 49 7.48 3.48 -6.33
CA PHE A 49 6.27 2.75 -6.71
C PHE A 49 5.18 2.98 -5.68
N GLY A 50 5.40 2.65 -4.41
CA GLY A 50 4.34 2.79 -3.39
C GLY A 50 3.95 4.24 -3.13
N GLY A 51 4.93 5.14 -3.17
CA GLY A 51 4.79 6.54 -2.81
C GLY A 51 4.40 7.44 -3.98
N PHE A 52 5.36 7.76 -4.83
CA PHE A 52 5.19 8.79 -5.86
C PHE A 52 4.07 8.50 -6.86
N THR A 53 3.89 7.24 -7.29
CA THR A 53 2.78 6.91 -8.20
C THR A 53 1.41 7.18 -7.59
N GLN A 54 1.23 6.85 -6.31
CA GLN A 54 -0.03 7.04 -5.60
C GLN A 54 -0.25 8.51 -5.28
N LEU A 55 0.79 9.26 -4.91
CA LEU A 55 0.70 10.71 -4.74
C LEU A 55 0.33 11.42 -6.05
N PHE A 56 0.92 11.00 -7.17
CA PHE A 56 0.55 11.52 -8.49
C PHE A 56 -0.91 11.21 -8.83
N THR A 57 -1.35 10.00 -8.51
CA THR A 57 -2.75 9.57 -8.70
C THR A 57 -3.70 10.41 -7.85
N SER A 58 -3.37 10.59 -6.58
CA SER A 58 -4.10 11.45 -5.64
C SER A 58 -4.25 12.87 -6.15
N PHE A 59 -3.14 13.48 -6.56
CA PHE A 59 -3.14 14.81 -7.16
C PHE A 59 -4.07 14.87 -8.38
N SER A 60 -3.98 13.86 -9.25
CA SER A 60 -4.80 13.81 -10.47
C SER A 60 -6.28 13.67 -10.16
N MET A 61 -6.64 12.85 -9.16
CA MET A 61 -8.02 12.70 -8.68
C MET A 61 -8.59 14.03 -8.18
N TYR A 62 -7.85 14.76 -7.34
CA TYR A 62 -8.32 16.04 -6.79
C TYR A 62 -8.42 17.15 -7.84
N ILE A 63 -7.42 17.28 -8.71
CA ILE A 63 -7.32 18.42 -9.64
C ILE A 63 -8.14 18.22 -10.90
N PHE A 64 -8.16 17.00 -11.44
CA PHE A 64 -8.82 16.72 -12.72
C PHE A 64 -10.15 15.96 -12.57
N ASN A 65 -10.57 15.68 -11.34
CA ASN A 65 -11.82 15.00 -11.02
C ASN A 65 -12.01 13.66 -11.78
N VAL A 66 -10.92 12.91 -11.96
CA VAL A 66 -10.90 11.68 -12.77
C VAL A 66 -11.85 10.61 -12.24
N GLY A 67 -11.97 10.48 -10.91
CA GLY A 67 -12.87 9.51 -10.27
C GLY A 67 -14.34 9.94 -10.23
N GLY A 68 -14.75 10.98 -10.96
CA GLY A 68 -16.10 11.51 -10.95
C GLY A 68 -16.60 11.83 -9.53
N SER A 69 -17.72 11.24 -9.13
CA SER A 69 -18.29 11.42 -7.78
C SER A 69 -17.40 10.90 -6.65
N HIS A 70 -16.44 10.01 -6.94
CA HIS A 70 -15.55 9.41 -5.95
C HIS A 70 -14.14 10.02 -5.96
N SER A 71 -13.85 11.03 -6.79
CA SER A 71 -12.52 11.62 -6.92
C SER A 71 -11.90 12.06 -5.60
N VAL A 72 -12.68 12.75 -4.74
CA VAL A 72 -12.19 13.19 -3.42
C VAL A 72 -11.84 11.99 -2.55
N TYR A 73 -12.70 10.97 -2.53
CA TYR A 73 -12.53 9.78 -1.71
C TYR A 73 -11.33 8.94 -2.16
N LEU A 74 -11.26 8.58 -3.45
CA LEU A 74 -10.14 7.82 -4.01
C LEU A 74 -8.84 8.63 -3.96
N GLY A 75 -8.90 9.93 -4.23
CA GLY A 75 -7.76 10.84 -4.09
C GLY A 75 -7.22 10.86 -2.66
N THR A 76 -8.10 10.80 -1.65
CA THR A 76 -7.70 10.70 -0.24
C THR A 76 -7.00 9.38 0.04
N ILE A 77 -7.54 8.26 -0.45
CA ILE A 77 -6.95 6.92 -0.26
C ILE A 77 -5.55 6.85 -0.86
N PHE A 78 -5.41 7.18 -2.14
CA PHE A 78 -4.09 7.18 -2.81
C PHE A 78 -3.13 8.18 -2.17
N GLY A 79 -3.63 9.33 -1.72
CA GLY A 79 -2.79 10.34 -1.08
C GLY A 79 -2.24 9.83 0.26
N PHE A 80 -3.11 9.23 1.06
CA PHE A 80 -2.74 8.64 2.34
C PHE A 80 -1.71 7.51 2.17
N PHE A 81 -2.00 6.53 1.31
CA PHE A 81 -1.09 5.40 1.11
C PHE A 81 0.19 5.77 0.36
N GLY A 82 0.14 6.78 -0.52
CA GLY A 82 1.34 7.37 -1.10
C GLY A 82 2.26 7.95 -0.03
N LEU A 83 1.75 8.78 0.88
CA LEU A 83 2.54 9.32 1.99
C LEU A 83 3.04 8.23 2.94
N PHE A 84 2.19 7.22 3.22
CA PHE A 84 2.55 6.05 4.01
C PHE A 84 3.80 5.36 3.45
N TRP A 85 3.82 5.07 2.15
CA TRP A 85 4.95 4.38 1.53
C TRP A 85 6.20 5.23 1.43
N ILE A 86 6.08 6.56 1.24
CA ILE A 86 7.23 7.46 1.33
C ILE A 86 7.87 7.38 2.72
N LEU A 87 7.06 7.42 3.79
CA LEU A 87 7.55 7.33 5.16
C LEU A 87 8.22 5.97 5.44
N VAL A 88 7.57 4.86 5.06
CA VAL A 88 8.12 3.51 5.19
C VAL A 88 9.45 3.39 4.42
N GLY A 89 9.51 3.91 3.20
CA GLY A 89 10.72 3.87 2.39
C GLY A 89 11.88 4.66 3.02
N PHE A 90 11.61 5.85 3.57
CA PHE A 90 12.63 6.61 4.31
C PHE A 90 13.11 5.85 5.55
N PHE A 91 12.21 5.19 6.29
CA PHE A 91 12.60 4.34 7.41
C PHE A 91 13.56 3.22 6.96
N PHE A 92 13.30 2.57 5.82
CA PHE A 92 14.20 1.52 5.30
C PHE A 92 15.56 2.07 4.86
N LEU A 93 15.61 3.31 4.37
CA LEU A 93 16.86 3.93 3.89
C LEU A 93 17.71 4.56 5.00
N LYS A 94 17.08 5.12 6.02
CA LYS A 94 17.75 5.94 7.06
C LYS A 94 17.62 5.37 8.47
N GLY A 95 16.79 4.33 8.66
CA GLY A 95 16.39 3.86 9.97
C GLY A 95 15.40 4.82 10.63
N GLY A 96 15.15 4.57 11.91
CA GLY A 96 14.24 5.36 12.73
C GLY A 96 13.82 4.57 13.97
N ASP A 97 12.93 5.15 14.77
CA ASP A 97 12.40 4.47 15.94
C ASP A 97 11.23 3.53 15.57
N LYS A 98 11.37 2.24 15.89
CA LYS A 98 10.37 1.22 15.59
C LYS A 98 9.06 1.42 16.35
N LYS A 99 9.13 1.98 17.56
CA LYS A 99 7.95 2.25 18.36
C LYS A 99 7.11 3.36 17.72
N VAL A 100 7.73 4.44 17.25
CA VAL A 100 7.02 5.51 16.53
C VAL A 100 6.37 4.96 15.25
N MET A 101 7.06 4.10 14.48
CA MET A 101 6.47 3.44 13.32
C MET A 101 5.26 2.57 13.68
N ALA A 102 5.30 1.84 14.80
CA ALA A 102 4.16 1.05 15.26
C ALA A 102 2.95 1.94 15.62
N HIS A 103 3.16 3.11 16.24
CA HIS A 103 2.08 4.08 16.47
C HIS A 103 1.52 4.65 15.16
N PHE A 104 2.40 4.90 14.18
CA PHE A 104 1.98 5.33 12.86
C PHE A 104 1.09 4.26 12.18
N PHE A 105 1.42 2.97 12.30
CA PHE A 105 0.55 1.89 11.79
C PHE A 105 -0.80 1.84 12.51
N LEU A 106 -0.85 2.12 13.81
CA LEU A 106 -2.13 2.23 14.53
C LEU A 106 -2.96 3.42 14.02
N CYS A 107 -2.34 4.58 13.81
CA CYS A 107 -3.01 5.73 13.22
C CYS A 107 -3.52 5.40 11.80
N ALA A 108 -2.70 4.72 11.00
CA ALA A 108 -3.07 4.27 9.67
C ALA A 108 -4.24 3.29 9.69
N LEU A 109 -4.27 2.36 10.65
CA LEU A 109 -5.36 1.40 10.80
C LEU A 109 -6.69 2.12 11.06
N ILE A 110 -6.70 3.11 11.96
CA ILE A 110 -7.92 3.87 12.28
C ILE A 110 -8.45 4.59 11.03
N LEU A 111 -7.57 5.21 10.24
CA LEU A 111 -7.95 5.89 9.01
C LEU A 111 -8.40 4.91 7.93
N CYS A 112 -7.69 3.79 7.77
CA CYS A 112 -8.02 2.76 6.79
C CYS A 112 -9.37 2.12 7.06
N ILE A 113 -9.71 1.81 8.31
CA ILE A 113 -11.05 1.34 8.70
C ILE A 113 -12.13 2.35 8.27
N GLY A 114 -11.86 3.65 8.45
CA GLY A 114 -12.74 4.71 7.97
C GLY A 114 -12.95 4.66 6.46
N PHE A 115 -11.87 4.44 5.69
CA PHE A 115 -11.96 4.23 4.25
C PHE A 115 -12.75 2.96 3.91
N THR A 116 -12.49 1.83 4.57
CA THR A 116 -13.19 0.55 4.38
C THR A 116 -14.69 0.69 4.59
N VAL A 117 -15.11 1.32 5.70
CA VAL A 117 -16.52 1.57 6.00
C VAL A 117 -17.15 2.43 4.90
N ARG A 118 -16.46 3.49 4.47
CA ARG A 118 -16.97 4.34 3.39
C ARG A 118 -17.10 3.59 2.06
N ALA A 119 -16.14 2.72 1.72
CA ALA A 119 -16.22 1.90 0.50
C ALA A 119 -17.50 1.05 0.50
N PHE A 120 -17.79 0.40 1.63
CA PHE A 120 -18.99 -0.44 1.76
C PHE A 120 -20.28 0.38 1.71
N GLN A 121 -20.32 1.56 2.33
CA GLN A 121 -21.47 2.47 2.24
C GLN A 121 -21.73 2.94 0.81
N ASP A 122 -20.67 3.12 0.01
CA ASP A 122 -20.74 3.50 -1.40
C ASP A 122 -20.97 2.30 -2.34
N GLY A 123 -21.13 1.09 -1.80
CA GLY A 123 -21.33 -0.14 -2.58
C GLY A 123 -20.06 -0.65 -3.28
N LEU A 124 -18.90 -0.04 -3.02
CA LEU A 124 -17.59 -0.40 -3.57
C LEU A 124 -16.96 -1.58 -2.82
N VAL A 125 -17.73 -2.66 -2.64
CA VAL A 125 -17.33 -3.82 -1.82
C VAL A 125 -16.18 -4.58 -2.47
N TRP A 126 -16.35 -5.03 -3.72
CA TRP A 126 -15.31 -5.72 -4.47
C TRP A 126 -14.93 -4.90 -5.72
N PRO A 127 -13.64 -4.80 -6.07
CA PRO A 127 -12.48 -5.28 -5.31
C PRO A 127 -11.97 -4.31 -4.23
N LEU A 128 -12.28 -3.01 -4.32
CA LEU A 128 -11.70 -1.97 -3.44
C LEU A 128 -11.92 -2.23 -1.93
N GLY A 129 -13.17 -2.43 -1.50
CA GLY A 129 -13.46 -2.59 -0.08
C GLY A 129 -12.81 -3.84 0.52
N ILE A 130 -12.76 -4.95 -0.22
CA ILE A 130 -12.04 -6.15 0.21
C ILE A 130 -10.53 -5.90 0.28
N ASP A 131 -9.95 -5.16 -0.67
CA ASP A 131 -8.54 -4.78 -0.63
C ASP A 131 -8.22 -3.98 0.64
N LEU A 132 -9.07 -3.00 0.97
CA LEU A 132 -8.96 -2.19 2.20
C LEU A 132 -9.09 -3.03 3.47
N VAL A 133 -9.98 -4.03 3.52
CA VAL A 133 -10.06 -4.98 4.64
C VAL A 133 -8.75 -5.74 4.84
N VAL A 134 -8.10 -6.18 3.75
CA VAL A 134 -6.82 -6.89 3.86
C VAL A 134 -5.71 -5.92 4.30
N ILE A 135 -5.77 -4.65 3.89
CA ILE A 135 -4.87 -3.60 4.41
C ILE A 135 -5.12 -3.34 5.91
N ASP A 136 -6.37 -3.32 6.37
CA ASP A 136 -6.70 -3.22 7.80
C ASP A 136 -6.05 -4.36 8.59
N LEU A 137 -6.15 -5.60 8.08
CA LEU A 137 -5.48 -6.76 8.68
C LEU A 137 -3.96 -6.62 8.67
N LEU A 138 -3.37 -6.15 7.56
CA LEU A 138 -1.93 -5.91 7.48
C LEU A 138 -1.48 -4.91 8.56
N LEU A 139 -2.15 -3.76 8.65
CA LEU A 139 -1.81 -2.71 9.61
C LEU A 139 -1.96 -3.20 11.05
N LEU A 140 -3.01 -3.97 11.34
CA LEU A 140 -3.22 -4.60 12.64
C LEU A 140 -2.07 -5.55 13.02
N VAL A 141 -1.56 -6.33 12.06
CA VAL A 141 -0.45 -7.28 12.26
C VAL A 141 0.89 -6.57 12.42
N LEU A 142 1.10 -5.46 11.69
CA LEU A 142 2.36 -4.70 11.74
C LEU A 142 2.62 -4.07 13.12
N ILE A 143 1.59 -3.62 13.84
CA ILE A 143 1.74 -2.99 15.16
C ILE A 143 2.50 -3.91 16.15
N PRO A 144 1.99 -5.10 16.52
CA PRO A 144 2.73 -6.02 17.39
C PRO A 144 3.96 -6.62 16.71
N GLY A 145 3.96 -6.77 15.37
CA GLY A 145 5.12 -7.27 14.61
C GLY A 145 6.34 -6.38 14.80
N TRP A 146 6.16 -5.06 14.80
CA TRP A 146 7.23 -4.10 14.98
C TRP A 146 7.73 -3.96 16.42
N TYR A 147 6.87 -4.21 17.41
CA TYR A 147 7.28 -4.27 18.80
C TYR A 147 8.06 -5.54 19.16
N THR A 148 7.62 -6.69 18.62
CA THR A 148 8.10 -7.99 19.08
C THR A 148 9.15 -8.62 18.17
N GLY A 149 9.22 -8.22 16.89
CA GLY A 149 10.05 -8.89 15.89
C GLY A 149 9.61 -10.32 15.57
N SER A 150 8.37 -10.69 15.91
CA SER A 150 7.86 -12.06 15.73
C SER A 150 7.89 -12.50 14.27
N ALA A 151 8.60 -13.58 13.98
CA ALA A 151 8.70 -14.14 12.64
C ALA A 151 7.35 -14.59 12.08
N ALA A 152 6.43 -15.06 12.94
CA ALA A 152 5.08 -15.45 12.53
C ALA A 152 4.25 -14.24 12.07
N LEU A 153 4.34 -13.11 12.80
CA LEU A 153 3.67 -11.88 12.41
C LEU A 153 4.27 -11.29 11.13
N THR A 154 5.60 -11.37 10.95
CA THR A 154 6.24 -10.99 9.70
C THR A 154 5.72 -11.79 8.52
N LYS A 155 5.61 -13.12 8.64
CA LYS A 155 5.05 -13.96 7.58
C LYS A 155 3.58 -13.66 7.30
N LEU A 156 2.78 -13.40 8.33
CA LEU A 156 1.38 -13.01 8.17
C LEU A 156 1.24 -11.68 7.45
N ALA A 157 2.06 -10.67 7.81
CA ALA A 157 2.13 -9.41 7.05
C ALA A 157 2.51 -9.65 5.58
N GLY A 158 3.43 -10.60 5.34
CA GLY A 158 3.79 -11.02 3.99
C GLY A 158 2.62 -11.59 3.19
N LEU A 159 1.82 -12.47 3.81
CA LEU A 159 0.60 -13.02 3.20
C LEU A 159 -0.42 -11.92 2.90
N CYS A 160 -0.64 -10.98 3.83
CA CYS A 160 -1.53 -9.85 3.59
C CYS A 160 -1.06 -9.01 2.40
N ASN A 161 0.23 -8.68 2.33
CA ASN A 161 0.83 -7.94 1.22
C ASN A 161 0.63 -8.65 -0.13
N LEU A 162 0.83 -9.97 -0.19
CA LEU A 162 0.56 -10.73 -1.42
C LEU A 162 -0.93 -10.73 -1.78
N ALA A 163 -1.81 -10.90 -0.80
CA ALA A 163 -3.26 -10.85 -1.02
C ALA A 163 -3.71 -9.48 -1.56
N ILE A 164 -3.19 -8.38 -1.01
CA ILE A 164 -3.43 -7.01 -1.51
C ILE A 164 -2.95 -6.90 -2.96
N GLY A 165 -1.76 -7.41 -3.28
CA GLY A 165 -1.27 -7.43 -4.66
C GLY A 165 -2.21 -8.20 -5.61
N VAL A 166 -2.70 -9.36 -5.20
CA VAL A 166 -3.64 -10.14 -6.03
C VAL A 166 -5.00 -9.44 -6.18
N ILE A 167 -5.56 -8.86 -5.11
CA ILE A 167 -6.86 -8.19 -5.16
C ILE A 167 -6.75 -6.88 -5.95
N SER A 168 -5.71 -6.07 -5.73
CA SER A 168 -5.45 -4.85 -6.48
C SER A 168 -5.24 -5.10 -7.98
N ALA A 169 -4.84 -6.30 -8.41
CA ALA A 169 -4.82 -6.65 -9.83
C ALA A 169 -6.22 -6.56 -10.49
N PHE A 170 -7.29 -6.87 -9.74
CA PHE A 170 -8.68 -6.72 -10.21
C PHE A 170 -9.12 -5.26 -10.30
N LEU A 171 -8.41 -4.33 -9.66
CA LEU A 171 -8.57 -2.88 -9.87
C LEU A 171 -7.70 -2.42 -11.06
N LEU A 172 -6.44 -2.85 -11.08
CA LEU A 172 -5.41 -2.40 -12.01
C LEU A 172 -5.73 -2.74 -13.45
N PHE A 173 -6.03 -4.00 -13.75
CA PHE A 173 -6.20 -4.42 -15.15
C PHE A 173 -7.39 -3.74 -15.82
N PRO A 174 -8.57 -3.63 -15.20
CA PRO A 174 -9.64 -2.79 -15.75
C PRO A 174 -9.17 -1.35 -15.99
N ALA A 175 -8.44 -0.74 -15.05
CA ALA A 175 -7.96 0.64 -15.20
C ALA A 175 -6.94 0.83 -16.34
N LEU A 176 -6.26 -0.23 -16.80
CA LEU A 176 -5.31 -0.19 -17.93
C LEU A 176 -5.99 -0.21 -19.30
N PHE A 177 -7.20 -0.77 -19.40
CA PHE A 177 -7.88 -1.03 -20.67
C PHE A 177 -9.15 -0.18 -20.89
N LEU A 178 -9.44 0.74 -19.96
CA LEU A 178 -10.53 1.73 -20.02
C LEU A 178 -9.96 3.13 -20.34
#